data_AF-A0A845LTB8-F1
#
_entry.id   AF-A0A845LTB8-F1
#
_cell.length_a   1.000
_cell.length_b   1.000
_cell.length_c   1.000
_cell.angle_alpha   90.00
_cell.angle_beta   90.00
_cell.angle_gamma   90.00
#
_symmetry.space_group_name_H-M   'P 1'
#
loop_
_entity.id
_entity.type
_entity.pdbx_description
1 polymer ?
#
loop_
_entity_poly.entity_id
_entity_poly.type
_entity_poly.pdbx_seq_one_letter_code
_entity_poly.pdbx_strand_id
1 'polypeptide(L)'
;MRKLLSLFLVLSLVLTIMAVQLPGFAAETTGASGAVQDRDRMQDMMNSGIQPMIQMRDQDRVQLMTEEQLLLRSQLREQLQLSNEAQLQLQERLETALRTMAETQSANTNQYRLCFSDIETHWAKDHIRWAYLWGLASGYPDGTFHPQGLITGLEGVLMTGHLVRDLKGIEPYTALDMDIDWSLIPLWARDALRDQTALRIMNQSQTYSQMPLNRYQLAVMLAKALELQKSEGPGPGMAPPFSDFEKIPADGRGYILSLQNLGLISGDNGKFEPDRLVTRAEAAAMLMNVIQALDVMPPEWVVADAMTSLTLTLDENPTTGYSWAYTLAPEGILALDHDAFVSGQTSANVVGAGGQHTWTFKVLTMGCVRLTFRYYRPWEAPETAAETRVYAVNVGEDGLLESVRRIK
;
A
#
# COMPACT_ATOMS: atom_id res chain seq x y z
N MET A 1 3.92 15.66 -45.66
CA MET A 1 5.26 15.74 -45.05
C MET A 1 5.49 17.07 -44.31
N ARG A 2 4.62 17.44 -43.35
CA ARG A 2 4.81 18.56 -42.40
C ARG A 2 4.02 18.26 -41.12
N LYS A 3 4.48 17.27 -40.35
CA LYS A 3 3.96 16.90 -39.00
C LYS A 3 4.87 15.90 -38.25
N LEU A 4 6.15 15.83 -38.63
CA LEU A 4 7.10 14.77 -38.21
C LEU A 4 8.48 15.34 -37.83
N LEU A 5 8.54 16.64 -37.50
CA LEU A 5 9.78 17.40 -37.27
C LEU A 5 9.79 18.20 -35.96
N SER A 6 8.77 18.05 -35.12
CA SER A 6 8.65 18.73 -33.81
C SER A 6 8.96 17.83 -32.60
N LEU A 7 9.39 16.58 -32.82
CA LEU A 7 9.66 15.60 -31.75
C LEU A 7 11.16 15.30 -31.54
N PHE A 8 12.05 15.96 -32.29
CA PHE A 8 13.49 15.65 -32.33
C PHE A 8 14.39 16.79 -31.80
N LEU A 9 13.82 17.79 -31.12
CA LEU A 9 14.49 19.07 -30.81
C LEU A 9 14.40 19.49 -29.34
N VAL A 10 14.28 18.52 -28.42
CA VAL A 10 14.39 18.73 -26.96
C VAL A 10 15.62 18.02 -26.36
N LEU A 11 16.22 17.06 -27.08
CA LEU A 11 17.37 16.28 -26.61
C LEU A 11 18.74 16.91 -26.97
N SER A 12 18.95 18.21 -26.70
CA SER A 12 20.26 18.87 -26.94
C SER A 12 20.46 20.22 -26.23
N LEU A 13 20.24 20.34 -24.91
CA LEU A 13 20.87 21.42 -24.13
C LEU A 13 20.84 21.20 -22.60
N VAL A 14 21.93 20.68 -22.01
CA VAL A 14 22.62 21.20 -20.79
C VAL A 14 24.01 20.55 -20.76
N LEU A 15 25.06 21.33 -20.98
CA LEU A 15 26.46 20.90 -20.80
C LEU A 15 27.31 22.14 -20.48
N THR A 16 28.25 22.02 -19.53
CA THR A 16 28.93 23.13 -18.80
C THR A 16 27.96 23.88 -17.86
N ILE A 17 28.25 24.29 -16.62
CA ILE A 17 29.43 24.79 -15.90
C ILE A 17 29.27 24.32 -14.41
N MET A 18 30.25 24.04 -13.53
CA MET A 18 31.70 24.32 -13.41
C MET A 18 32.44 23.12 -12.75
N ALA A 19 33.70 23.29 -12.30
CA ALA A 19 34.39 22.41 -11.33
C ALA A 19 34.80 23.22 -10.09
N VAL A 20 34.68 22.65 -8.88
CA VAL A 20 35.26 23.20 -7.63
C VAL A 20 35.97 22.09 -6.88
N GLN A 21 37.24 22.33 -6.55
CA GLN A 21 38.10 21.40 -5.82
C GLN A 21 37.87 21.54 -4.31
N LEU A 22 37.90 20.42 -3.58
CA LEU A 22 38.06 20.42 -2.12
C LEU A 22 39.35 19.64 -1.76
N PRO A 23 40.20 20.16 -0.86
CA PRO A 23 41.40 19.47 -0.41
C PRO A 23 41.08 18.37 0.60
N GLY A 24 41.84 17.28 0.56
CA GLY A 24 41.63 16.13 1.45
C GLY A 24 42.14 16.35 2.87
N PHE A 25 41.75 15.45 3.77
CA PHE A 25 42.34 15.29 5.10
C PHE A 25 42.95 13.89 5.25
N ALA A 26 44.14 13.85 5.85
CA ALA A 26 44.91 12.63 6.03
C ALA A 26 44.42 11.82 7.24
N ALA A 27 44.70 10.52 7.22
CA ALA A 27 44.52 9.63 8.37
C ALA A 27 45.70 9.76 9.35
N GLU A 28 45.42 9.72 10.65
CA GLU A 28 46.42 9.45 11.69
C GLU A 28 45.90 8.37 12.65
N THR A 29 46.79 7.44 13.00
CA THR A 29 46.47 6.23 13.77
C THR A 29 47.22 6.19 15.10
N THR A 30 46.50 6.28 16.21
CA THR A 30 46.91 5.82 17.56
C THR A 30 45.62 5.44 18.32
N GLY A 31 45.59 4.56 19.33
CA GLY A 31 46.64 3.76 19.93
C GLY A 31 46.15 3.15 21.26
N ALA A 32 45.58 1.94 21.21
CA ALA A 32 45.37 1.02 22.34
C ALA A 32 44.97 1.59 23.73
N SER A 33 43.74 2.10 23.87
CA SER A 33 43.02 2.15 25.17
C SER A 33 41.54 1.71 25.05
N GLY A 34 41.12 1.20 23.88
CA GLY A 34 39.71 1.05 23.53
C GLY A 34 39.01 -0.24 23.96
N ALA A 35 39.72 -1.34 24.25
CA ALA A 35 39.14 -2.70 24.20
C ALA A 35 37.95 -3.02 25.14
N VAL A 36 37.68 -2.21 26.17
CA VAL A 36 36.45 -2.31 26.99
C VAL A 36 35.39 -1.32 26.50
N GLN A 37 35.80 -0.09 26.21
CA GLN A 37 34.92 0.98 25.72
C GLN A 37 34.40 0.72 24.28
N ASP A 38 35.16 0.00 23.47
CA ASP A 38 34.76 -0.50 22.14
C ASP A 38 33.75 -1.64 22.23
N ARG A 39 33.69 -2.34 23.36
CA ARG A 39 32.72 -3.44 23.55
C ARG A 39 31.35 -2.89 23.92
N ASP A 40 31.31 -1.92 24.83
CA ASP A 40 30.09 -1.16 25.13
C ASP A 40 29.66 -0.32 23.92
N ARG A 41 30.60 0.31 23.18
CA ARG A 41 30.29 0.97 21.90
C ARG A 41 29.82 0.01 20.81
N MET A 42 30.35 -1.20 20.71
CA MET A 42 29.83 -2.19 19.75
C MET A 42 28.43 -2.67 20.16
N GLN A 43 28.14 -2.80 21.45
CA GLN A 43 26.80 -3.13 21.94
C GLN A 43 25.82 -1.97 21.68
N ASP A 44 26.24 -0.72 21.92
CA ASP A 44 25.47 0.49 21.56
C ASP A 44 25.35 0.68 20.05
N MET A 45 26.32 0.28 19.22
CA MET A 45 26.22 0.30 17.76
C MET A 45 25.30 -0.83 17.23
N MET A 46 25.26 -1.99 17.90
CA MET A 46 24.30 -3.05 17.57
C MET A 46 22.87 -2.67 17.99
N ASN A 47 22.70 -1.94 19.10
CA ASN A 47 21.40 -1.44 19.54
C ASN A 47 20.93 -0.19 18.76
N SER A 48 21.83 0.74 18.44
CA SER A 48 21.52 1.94 17.63
C SER A 48 21.48 1.69 16.12
N GLY A 49 21.95 0.53 15.65
CA GLY A 49 21.91 0.15 14.24
C GLY A 49 20.54 -0.31 13.72
N ILE A 50 19.54 -0.50 14.59
CA ILE A 50 18.24 -1.09 14.23
C ILE A 50 17.07 -0.07 14.31
N GLN A 51 17.22 1.04 15.04
CA GLN A 51 16.13 2.01 15.24
C GLN A 51 16.06 3.20 14.25
N PRO A 52 17.14 3.74 13.66
CA PRO A 52 17.04 4.86 12.70
C PRO A 52 16.36 4.49 11.37
N MET A 53 16.47 3.25 10.91
CA MET A 53 15.91 2.82 9.61
C MET A 53 14.38 2.71 9.58
N ILE A 54 13.69 2.81 10.74
CA ILE A 54 12.23 2.73 10.83
C ILE A 54 11.59 4.12 11.00
N GLN A 55 12.34 5.11 11.51
CA GLN A 55 11.86 6.49 11.66
C GLN A 55 12.09 7.39 10.44
N MET A 56 12.94 6.99 9.48
CA MET A 56 12.98 7.61 8.14
C MET A 56 11.81 7.12 7.26
N ARG A 57 10.58 7.54 7.59
CA ARG A 57 9.42 7.42 6.71
C ARG A 57 8.85 8.80 6.35
N ASP A 58 8.45 8.89 5.10
CA ASP A 58 7.73 9.97 4.44
C ASP A 58 8.50 11.30 4.20
N GLN A 59 8.93 12.09 5.19
CA GLN A 59 9.53 13.40 4.88
C GLN A 59 10.91 13.32 4.20
N ASP A 60 11.81 12.45 4.68
CA ASP A 60 13.15 12.30 4.07
C ASP A 60 13.14 11.45 2.79
N ARG A 61 12.15 10.55 2.64
CA ARG A 61 12.04 9.67 1.46
C ARG A 61 11.56 10.42 0.21
N VAL A 62 10.91 11.58 0.40
CA VAL A 62 10.58 12.54 -0.67
C VAL A 62 11.79 13.38 -1.09
N GLN A 63 12.82 13.54 -0.24
CA GLN A 63 13.93 14.48 -0.50
C GLN A 63 15.02 13.98 -1.48
N LEU A 64 14.98 12.73 -1.94
CA LEU A 64 15.96 12.19 -2.90
C LEU A 64 15.33 11.36 -4.05
N MET A 65 14.15 11.76 -4.54
CA MET A 65 13.78 11.39 -5.91
C MET A 65 14.49 12.31 -6.90
N THR A 66 15.09 11.75 -7.95
CA THR A 66 15.66 12.59 -9.02
C THR A 66 14.54 13.23 -9.85
N GLU A 67 14.80 14.39 -10.46
CA GLU A 67 13.84 15.03 -11.39
C GLU A 67 13.43 14.08 -12.53
N GLU A 68 14.36 13.23 -12.97
CA GLU A 68 14.14 12.16 -13.95
C GLU A 68 13.16 11.10 -13.43
N GLN A 69 13.30 10.63 -12.18
CA GLN A 69 12.35 9.68 -11.57
C GLN A 69 10.94 10.27 -11.46
N LEU A 70 10.83 11.55 -11.08
CA LEU A 70 9.54 12.25 -11.00
C LEU A 70 8.89 12.37 -12.38
N LEU A 71 9.67 12.71 -13.42
CA LEU A 71 9.20 12.79 -14.80
C LEU A 71 8.72 11.43 -15.31
N LEU A 72 9.49 10.36 -15.10
CA LEU A 72 9.12 8.99 -15.51
C LEU A 72 7.85 8.50 -14.81
N ARG A 73 7.67 8.81 -13.51
CA ARG A 73 6.44 8.51 -12.77
C ARG A 73 5.24 9.29 -13.31
N SER A 74 5.42 10.57 -13.65
CA SER A 74 4.38 11.39 -14.27
C SER A 74 3.95 10.83 -15.63
N GLN A 75 4.91 10.48 -16.50
CA GLN A 75 4.65 9.85 -17.80
C GLN A 75 3.93 8.50 -17.65
N LEU A 76 4.28 7.69 -16.66
CA LEU A 76 3.59 6.43 -16.39
C LEU A 76 2.13 6.66 -15.93
N ARG A 77 1.86 7.68 -15.11
CA ARG A 77 0.47 8.04 -14.74
C ARG A 77 -0.35 8.46 -15.95
N GLU A 78 0.23 9.27 -16.85
CA GLU A 78 -0.40 9.67 -18.11
C GLU A 78 -0.68 8.45 -19.02
N GLN A 79 0.29 7.54 -19.19
CA GLN A 79 0.13 6.31 -19.96
C GLN A 79 -0.99 5.41 -19.40
N LEU A 80 -1.05 5.27 -18.07
CA LEU A 80 -2.07 4.49 -17.37
C LEU A 80 -3.43 5.21 -17.29
N GLN A 81 -3.55 6.43 -17.81
CA GLN A 81 -4.74 7.28 -17.74
C GLN A 81 -5.22 7.56 -16.31
N LEU A 82 -4.28 7.57 -15.36
CA LEU A 82 -4.51 7.85 -13.94
C LEU A 82 -4.76 9.34 -13.71
N SER A 83 -5.97 9.78 -14.05
CA SER A 83 -6.47 11.11 -13.72
C SER A 83 -6.90 11.20 -12.25
N ASN A 84 -7.12 12.42 -11.76
CA ASN A 84 -7.73 12.66 -10.44
C ASN A 84 -9.11 11.98 -10.31
N GLU A 85 -9.80 11.76 -11.43
CA GLU A 85 -11.09 11.06 -11.49
C GLU A 85 -10.90 9.53 -11.33
N ALA A 86 -9.84 8.95 -11.92
CA ALA A 86 -9.48 7.54 -11.69
C ALA A 86 -9.07 7.29 -10.24
N GLN A 87 -8.32 8.23 -9.62
CA GLN A 87 -8.03 8.19 -8.18
C GLN A 87 -9.31 8.22 -7.32
N LEU A 88 -10.28 9.08 -7.67
CA LEU A 88 -11.55 9.18 -6.95
C LEU A 88 -12.42 7.92 -7.12
N GLN A 89 -12.52 7.37 -8.33
CA GLN A 89 -13.22 6.10 -8.59
C GLN A 89 -12.59 4.93 -7.83
N LEU A 90 -11.27 4.92 -7.69
CA LEU A 90 -10.55 3.92 -6.91
C LEU A 90 -10.82 4.06 -5.40
N GLN A 91 -10.88 5.29 -4.87
CA GLN A 91 -11.34 5.54 -3.50
C GLN A 91 -12.78 5.06 -3.28
N GLU A 92 -13.70 5.36 -4.20
CA GLU A 92 -15.11 4.92 -4.13
C GLU A 92 -15.25 3.39 -4.21
N ARG A 93 -14.47 2.73 -5.08
CA ARG A 93 -14.39 1.26 -5.14
C ARG A 93 -13.82 0.67 -3.86
N LEU A 94 -12.85 1.33 -3.24
CA LEU A 94 -12.24 0.92 -1.98
C LEU A 94 -13.22 1.08 -0.80
N GLU A 95 -14.03 2.14 -0.77
CA GLU A 95 -15.17 2.23 0.16
C GLU A 95 -16.22 1.15 -0.10
N THR A 96 -16.55 0.90 -1.36
CA THR A 96 -17.56 -0.11 -1.75
C THR A 96 -17.11 -1.52 -1.35
N ALA A 97 -15.85 -1.88 -1.61
CA ALA A 97 -15.27 -3.16 -1.20
C ALA A 97 -15.36 -3.34 0.33
N LEU A 98 -15.02 -2.31 1.10
CA LEU A 98 -15.13 -2.33 2.56
C LEU A 98 -16.59 -2.47 3.05
N ARG A 99 -17.54 -1.78 2.42
CA ARG A 99 -18.98 -1.94 2.69
C ARG A 99 -19.45 -3.36 2.40
N THR A 100 -19.09 -3.91 1.24
CA THR A 100 -19.41 -5.30 0.85
C THR A 100 -18.77 -6.31 1.81
N MET A 101 -17.53 -6.10 2.25
CA MET A 101 -16.89 -6.92 3.28
C MET A 101 -17.67 -6.85 4.60
N ALA A 102 -18.05 -5.65 5.06
CA ALA A 102 -18.83 -5.45 6.27
C ALA A 102 -20.26 -6.06 6.20
N GLU A 103 -20.84 -6.17 5.01
CA GLU A 103 -22.19 -6.75 4.78
C GLU A 103 -22.16 -8.27 4.67
N THR A 104 -21.22 -8.81 3.90
CA THR A 104 -21.03 -10.27 3.76
C THR A 104 -20.66 -10.92 5.11
N GLN A 105 -20.08 -10.15 6.03
CA GLN A 105 -19.72 -10.58 7.39
C GLN A 105 -20.90 -10.74 8.36
N SER A 106 -22.14 -10.37 8.01
CA SER A 106 -23.29 -10.49 8.92
C SER A 106 -23.78 -11.94 9.13
N ALA A 107 -23.24 -12.92 8.41
CA ALA A 107 -23.71 -14.31 8.42
C ALA A 107 -22.82 -15.31 9.19
N ASN A 108 -21.64 -14.91 9.68
CA ASN A 108 -20.75 -15.80 10.43
C ASN A 108 -19.91 -15.05 11.49
N THR A 109 -20.28 -15.24 12.75
CA THR A 109 -19.62 -14.64 13.93
C THR A 109 -18.28 -15.32 14.24
N ASN A 110 -17.16 -14.77 13.74
CA ASN A 110 -15.89 -14.67 14.50
C ASN A 110 -14.69 -13.97 13.79
N GLN A 111 -14.79 -13.50 12.54
CA GLN A 111 -13.63 -12.95 11.81
C GLN A 111 -13.71 -11.46 11.49
N TYR A 112 -13.55 -10.64 12.53
CA TYR A 112 -13.10 -9.24 12.41
C TYR A 112 -11.63 -9.12 12.80
N ARG A 113 -10.75 -9.78 12.02
CA ARG A 113 -9.30 -9.50 12.03
C ARG A 113 -8.95 -8.65 10.82
N LEU A 114 -9.03 -7.33 10.98
CA LEU A 114 -8.47 -6.36 10.04
C LEU A 114 -6.92 -6.45 9.96
N CYS A 115 -6.31 -7.20 10.87
CA CYS A 115 -4.87 -7.38 11.01
C CYS A 115 -4.56 -8.87 11.29
N PHE A 116 -3.64 -9.45 10.51
CA PHE A 116 -3.31 -10.88 10.59
C PHE A 116 -2.45 -11.17 11.82
N SER A 117 -2.69 -12.29 12.50
CA SER A 117 -2.04 -12.57 13.79
C SER A 117 -0.53 -12.87 13.70
N ASP A 118 -0.02 -13.10 12.50
CA ASP A 118 1.36 -13.50 12.19
C ASP A 118 2.21 -12.38 11.56
N ILE A 119 1.69 -11.15 11.46
CA ILE A 119 2.41 -10.00 10.90
C ILE A 119 2.79 -8.92 11.92
N GLU A 120 2.37 -9.05 13.19
CA GLU A 120 2.44 -7.94 14.15
C GLU A 120 3.84 -7.43 14.45
N THR A 121 4.88 -8.28 14.39
CA THR A 121 6.30 -7.89 14.52
C THR A 121 7.07 -7.99 13.20
N HIS A 122 6.36 -8.08 12.06
CA HIS A 122 6.97 -8.31 10.76
C HIS A 122 7.27 -7.00 10.03
N TRP A 123 8.45 -6.86 9.41
CA TRP A 123 8.86 -5.64 8.69
C TRP A 123 7.86 -5.19 7.60
N ALA A 124 7.11 -6.14 7.02
CA ALA A 124 6.12 -5.89 5.99
C ALA A 124 4.68 -5.68 6.53
N LYS A 125 4.47 -5.57 7.85
CA LYS A 125 3.18 -5.39 8.53
C LYS A 125 2.27 -4.41 7.78
N ASP A 126 2.77 -3.21 7.53
CA ASP A 126 2.00 -2.13 6.89
C ASP A 126 1.72 -2.44 5.42
N HIS A 127 2.73 -2.89 4.67
CA HIS A 127 2.59 -3.29 3.27
C HIS A 127 1.52 -4.39 3.10
N ILE A 128 1.47 -5.34 4.03
CA ILE A 128 0.50 -6.44 4.03
C ILE A 128 -0.90 -5.94 4.41
N ARG A 129 -1.02 -5.12 5.46
CA ARG A 129 -2.29 -4.49 5.87
C ARG A 129 -2.87 -3.66 4.73
N TRP A 130 -2.05 -2.86 4.05
CA TRP A 130 -2.48 -2.07 2.89
C TRP A 130 -2.82 -2.94 1.70
N ALA A 131 -2.00 -3.92 1.31
CA ALA A 131 -2.33 -4.84 0.21
C ALA A 131 -3.66 -5.59 0.47
N TYR A 132 -3.96 -5.93 1.73
CA TYR A 132 -5.25 -6.51 2.10
C TYR A 132 -6.42 -5.51 2.01
N LEU A 133 -6.26 -4.30 2.57
CA LEU A 133 -7.29 -3.25 2.51
C LEU A 133 -7.62 -2.84 1.07
N TRP A 134 -6.62 -2.83 0.19
CA TRP A 134 -6.76 -2.57 -1.24
C TRP A 134 -7.28 -3.77 -2.04
N GLY A 135 -7.55 -4.92 -1.42
CA GLY A 135 -7.99 -6.14 -2.09
C GLY A 135 -6.93 -6.76 -3.01
N LEU A 136 -5.70 -6.26 -3.00
CA LEU A 136 -4.57 -6.79 -3.77
C LEU A 136 -4.11 -8.14 -3.23
N ALA A 137 -4.23 -8.37 -1.92
CA ALA A 137 -3.85 -9.61 -1.26
C ALA A 137 -4.95 -10.10 -0.30
N SER A 138 -4.95 -11.40 -0.03
CA SER A 138 -5.85 -12.04 0.95
C SER A 138 -5.04 -12.89 1.93
N GLY A 139 -5.45 -12.92 3.19
CA GLY A 139 -5.00 -13.93 4.15
C GLY A 139 -5.79 -15.23 4.04
N TYR A 140 -5.54 -16.12 4.99
CA TYR A 140 -6.10 -17.48 5.04
C TYR A 140 -7.31 -17.55 5.98
N PRO A 141 -8.17 -18.59 5.84
CA PRO A 141 -9.36 -18.76 6.69
C PRO A 141 -9.10 -18.94 8.18
N ASP A 142 -7.85 -19.08 8.63
CA ASP A 142 -7.45 -19.11 10.03
C ASP A 142 -7.11 -17.72 10.62
N GLY A 143 -7.07 -16.68 9.79
CA GLY A 143 -6.72 -15.31 10.17
C GLY A 143 -5.22 -14.98 10.09
N THR A 144 -4.43 -15.79 9.40
CA THR A 144 -3.00 -15.55 9.11
C THR A 144 -2.79 -14.99 7.70
N PHE A 145 -1.59 -14.47 7.41
CA PHE A 145 -1.16 -14.07 6.07
C PHE A 145 -0.09 -14.99 5.46
N HIS A 146 0.64 -15.73 6.29
CA HIS A 146 1.88 -16.44 5.98
C HIS A 146 2.92 -15.54 5.29
N PRO A 147 3.44 -14.48 5.95
CA PRO A 147 4.34 -13.50 5.35
C PRO A 147 5.63 -14.09 4.79
N GLN A 148 6.20 -15.13 5.41
CA GLN A 148 7.39 -15.86 4.90
C GLN A 148 7.04 -17.00 3.93
N GLY A 149 5.75 -17.28 3.71
CA GLY A 149 5.33 -18.24 2.69
C GLY A 149 5.76 -17.76 1.30
N LEU A 150 6.19 -18.67 0.44
CA LEU A 150 6.55 -18.34 -0.94
C LEU A 150 5.29 -18.08 -1.77
N ILE A 151 5.31 -17.02 -2.58
CA ILE A 151 4.19 -16.70 -3.48
C ILE A 151 4.23 -17.59 -4.73
N THR A 152 3.09 -18.15 -5.15
CA THR A 152 3.01 -18.91 -6.41
C THR A 152 2.85 -18.01 -7.64
N GLY A 153 3.12 -18.54 -8.84
CA GLY A 153 2.85 -17.81 -10.08
C GLY A 153 1.39 -17.37 -10.21
N LEU A 154 0.46 -18.26 -9.85
CA LEU A 154 -0.96 -17.98 -9.81
C LEU A 154 -1.34 -16.87 -8.81
N GLU A 155 -0.78 -16.89 -7.60
CA GLU A 155 -0.99 -15.81 -6.62
C GLU A 155 -0.42 -14.48 -7.13
N GLY A 156 0.79 -14.49 -7.72
CA GLY A 156 1.37 -13.31 -8.34
C GLY A 156 0.50 -12.72 -9.45
N VAL A 157 -0.10 -13.57 -10.31
CA VAL A 157 -1.06 -13.15 -11.34
C VAL A 157 -2.28 -12.50 -10.72
N LEU A 158 -2.88 -13.08 -9.68
CA LEU A 158 -4.08 -12.54 -9.04
C LEU A 158 -3.79 -11.20 -8.36
N MET A 159 -2.72 -11.11 -7.57
CA MET A 159 -2.35 -9.88 -6.88
C MET A 159 -1.97 -8.75 -7.87
N THR A 160 -1.25 -9.08 -8.95
CA THR A 160 -0.90 -8.11 -10.00
C THR A 160 -2.10 -7.73 -10.88
N GLY A 161 -3.00 -8.69 -11.15
CA GLY A 161 -4.24 -8.46 -11.90
C GLY A 161 -5.18 -7.53 -11.15
N HIS A 162 -5.34 -7.74 -9.83
CA HIS A 162 -6.08 -6.83 -8.97
C HIS A 162 -5.48 -5.42 -9.01
N LEU A 163 -4.15 -5.28 -8.87
CA LEU A 163 -3.47 -3.98 -8.98
C LEU A 163 -3.81 -3.27 -10.29
N VAL A 164 -3.66 -3.93 -11.44
CA VAL A 164 -3.91 -3.29 -12.74
C VAL A 164 -5.38 -3.01 -13.00
N ARG A 165 -6.29 -3.90 -12.60
CA ARG A 165 -7.75 -3.69 -12.62
C ARG A 165 -8.16 -2.48 -11.75
N ASP A 166 -7.42 -2.24 -10.67
CA ASP A 166 -7.72 -1.18 -9.72
C ASP A 166 -7.12 0.16 -10.20
N LEU A 167 -5.98 0.14 -10.91
CA LEU A 167 -5.40 1.30 -11.59
C LEU A 167 -6.11 1.71 -12.89
N LYS A 168 -6.43 0.77 -13.78
CA LYS A 168 -6.93 1.04 -15.15
C LYS A 168 -8.44 0.78 -15.34
N GLY A 169 -9.11 0.22 -14.34
CA GLY A 169 -10.47 -0.30 -14.47
C GLY A 169 -10.53 -1.71 -15.07
N ILE A 170 -11.75 -2.26 -15.19
CA ILE A 170 -11.98 -3.57 -15.83
C ILE A 170 -12.07 -3.38 -17.34
N GLU A 171 -11.12 -3.93 -18.09
CA GLU A 171 -11.21 -3.99 -19.55
C GLU A 171 -12.31 -5.01 -19.98
N PRO A 172 -13.21 -4.66 -20.93
CA PRO A 172 -14.32 -5.53 -21.31
C PRO A 172 -13.82 -6.72 -22.14
N TYR A 173 -14.10 -7.94 -21.65
CA TYR A 173 -13.64 -9.21 -22.23
C TYR A 173 -13.67 -9.23 -23.77
N THR A 174 -12.51 -9.11 -24.39
CA THR A 174 -12.30 -9.47 -25.79
C THR A 174 -11.74 -10.88 -25.88
N ALA A 175 -12.19 -11.63 -26.89
CA ALA A 175 -11.66 -12.96 -27.17
C ALA A 175 -10.22 -12.83 -27.69
N LEU A 176 -9.27 -12.86 -26.76
CA LEU A 176 -7.85 -12.95 -27.06
C LEU A 176 -7.49 -14.38 -27.45
N ASP A 177 -6.65 -14.54 -28.47
CA ASP A 177 -5.98 -15.81 -28.76
C ASP A 177 -4.89 -16.01 -27.70
N MET A 178 -5.15 -16.88 -26.73
CA MET A 178 -4.36 -17.01 -25.49
C MET A 178 -3.85 -18.43 -25.32
N ASP A 179 -2.53 -18.57 -25.33
CA ASP A 179 -1.84 -19.82 -25.08
C ASP A 179 -1.69 -20.03 -23.55
N ILE A 180 -2.81 -20.39 -22.93
CA ILE A 180 -2.93 -20.64 -21.49
C ILE A 180 -3.15 -22.13 -21.24
N ASP A 181 -2.22 -22.77 -20.53
CA ASP A 181 -2.40 -24.14 -20.04
C ASP A 181 -3.33 -24.17 -18.81
N TRP A 182 -4.63 -24.34 -19.09
CA TRP A 182 -5.68 -24.48 -18.08
C TRP A 182 -5.55 -25.72 -17.19
N SER A 183 -4.67 -26.69 -17.51
CA SER A 183 -4.39 -27.85 -16.64
C SER A 183 -3.60 -27.45 -15.39
N LEU A 184 -2.81 -26.37 -15.46
CA LEU A 184 -2.05 -25.81 -14.34
C LEU A 184 -2.92 -25.00 -13.36
N ILE A 185 -4.18 -24.73 -13.73
CA ILE A 185 -5.08 -23.82 -13.02
C ILE A 185 -6.14 -24.59 -12.21
N PRO A 186 -6.07 -24.55 -10.86
CA PRO A 186 -7.03 -25.24 -9.99
C PRO A 186 -8.41 -24.57 -10.06
N LEU A 187 -9.47 -25.36 -9.86
CA LEU A 187 -10.86 -24.91 -10.03
C LEU A 187 -11.21 -23.66 -9.20
N TRP A 188 -10.72 -23.57 -7.96
CA TRP A 188 -10.97 -22.42 -7.07
C TRP A 188 -10.49 -21.09 -7.65
N ALA A 189 -9.44 -21.10 -8.49
CA ALA A 189 -8.85 -19.90 -9.06
C ALA A 189 -9.51 -19.49 -10.38
N ARG A 190 -10.21 -20.40 -11.06
CA ARG A 190 -10.79 -20.13 -12.39
C ARG A 190 -11.82 -19.02 -12.37
N ASP A 191 -12.52 -18.83 -11.26
CA ASP A 191 -13.48 -17.73 -11.11
C ASP A 191 -12.79 -16.39 -10.85
N ALA A 192 -11.71 -16.37 -10.07
CA ALA A 192 -10.87 -15.18 -9.88
C ALA A 192 -10.10 -14.78 -11.16
N LEU A 193 -9.82 -15.73 -12.04
CA LEU A 193 -9.17 -15.52 -13.34
C LEU A 193 -10.14 -15.16 -14.50
N ARG A 194 -11.43 -14.88 -14.22
CA ARG A 194 -12.37 -14.41 -15.27
C ARG A 194 -12.16 -12.95 -15.67
N ASP A 195 -11.25 -12.24 -15.01
CA ASP A 195 -10.79 -10.91 -15.40
C ASP A 195 -9.82 -11.01 -16.60
N GLN A 196 -10.11 -10.28 -17.68
CA GLN A 196 -9.24 -10.22 -18.86
C GLN A 196 -7.82 -9.72 -18.51
N THR A 197 -7.69 -8.86 -17.50
CA THR A 197 -6.42 -8.38 -16.98
C THR A 197 -5.54 -9.53 -16.50
N ALA A 198 -6.12 -10.46 -15.72
CA ALA A 198 -5.41 -11.64 -15.23
C ALA A 198 -5.00 -12.55 -16.39
N LEU A 199 -5.91 -12.83 -17.34
CA LEU A 199 -5.62 -13.67 -18.51
C LEU A 199 -4.53 -13.06 -19.42
N ARG A 200 -4.54 -11.73 -19.61
CA ARG A 200 -3.47 -11.00 -20.30
C ARG A 200 -2.13 -11.18 -19.59
N ILE A 201 -2.09 -11.00 -18.26
CA ILE A 201 -0.87 -11.16 -17.46
C ILE A 201 -0.38 -12.61 -17.51
N MET A 202 -1.26 -13.61 -17.47
CA MET A 202 -0.90 -15.02 -17.66
C MET A 202 -0.22 -15.23 -19.01
N ASN A 203 -0.88 -14.85 -20.11
CA ASN A 203 -0.36 -15.03 -21.47
C ASN A 203 0.96 -14.26 -21.71
N GLN A 204 1.12 -13.06 -21.12
CA GLN A 204 2.33 -12.24 -21.25
C GLN A 204 3.49 -12.69 -20.36
N SER A 205 3.21 -13.18 -19.15
CA SER A 205 4.24 -13.60 -18.17
C SER A 205 4.65 -15.07 -18.34
N GLN A 206 3.76 -15.91 -18.87
CA GLN A 206 3.88 -17.37 -18.93
C GLN A 206 4.25 -18.03 -17.59
N THR A 207 3.96 -17.34 -16.46
CA THR A 207 4.36 -17.75 -15.12
C THR A 207 3.16 -17.73 -14.17
N TYR A 208 2.24 -18.66 -14.38
CA TYR A 208 0.92 -18.72 -13.72
C TYR A 208 0.60 -20.07 -13.08
N SER A 209 1.61 -20.92 -12.88
CA SER A 209 1.47 -22.21 -12.22
C SER A 209 1.46 -22.07 -10.69
N GLN A 210 1.23 -23.19 -10.00
CA GLN A 210 1.33 -23.30 -8.54
C GLN A 210 2.78 -23.37 -8.03
N MET A 211 3.79 -23.23 -8.90
CA MET A 211 5.20 -23.19 -8.47
C MET A 211 5.55 -21.81 -7.86
N PRO A 212 6.46 -21.75 -6.87
CA PRO A 212 6.98 -20.49 -6.34
C PRO A 212 7.60 -19.59 -7.42
N LEU A 213 7.35 -18.28 -7.32
CA LEU A 213 7.99 -17.26 -8.16
C LEU A 213 9.40 -16.93 -7.67
N ASN A 214 10.32 -16.72 -8.62
CA ASN A 214 11.53 -15.97 -8.37
C ASN A 214 11.35 -14.45 -8.59
N ARG A 215 12.30 -13.67 -8.08
CA ARG A 215 12.25 -12.19 -8.08
C ARG A 215 12.26 -11.61 -9.48
N TYR A 216 12.95 -12.25 -10.43
CA TYR A 216 12.91 -11.91 -11.85
C TYR A 216 11.50 -12.07 -12.44
N GLN A 217 10.86 -13.22 -12.23
CA GLN A 217 9.53 -13.52 -12.77
C GLN A 217 8.47 -12.56 -12.26
N LEU A 218 8.44 -12.29 -10.94
CA LEU A 218 7.48 -11.33 -10.36
C LEU A 218 7.71 -9.91 -10.90
N ALA A 219 8.96 -9.45 -10.97
CA ALA A 219 9.27 -8.13 -11.50
C ALA A 219 8.88 -8.00 -12.99
N VAL A 220 9.21 -8.98 -13.83
CA VAL A 220 8.82 -8.97 -15.26
C VAL A 220 7.31 -9.09 -15.44
N MET A 221 6.62 -9.87 -14.60
CA MET A 221 5.15 -9.92 -14.56
C MET A 221 4.57 -8.54 -14.28
N LEU A 222 5.06 -7.85 -13.24
CA LEU A 222 4.61 -6.51 -12.87
C LEU A 222 4.90 -5.46 -13.97
N ALA A 223 6.09 -5.47 -14.56
CA ALA A 223 6.46 -4.56 -15.64
C ALA A 223 5.57 -4.74 -16.89
N LYS A 224 5.25 -5.99 -17.26
CA LYS A 224 4.35 -6.30 -18.37
C LYS A 224 2.89 -5.94 -18.05
N ALA A 225 2.46 -6.17 -16.81
CA ALA A 225 1.13 -5.81 -16.36
C ALA A 225 0.87 -4.29 -16.45
N LEU A 226 1.86 -3.49 -16.00
CA LEU A 226 1.90 -2.03 -16.08
C LEU A 226 2.24 -1.48 -17.49
N GLU A 227 2.40 -2.35 -18.50
CA GLU A 227 2.72 -1.96 -19.89
C GLU A 227 3.98 -1.07 -20.02
N LEU A 228 4.99 -1.32 -19.17
CA LEU A 228 6.25 -0.58 -19.23
C LEU A 228 7.00 -0.90 -20.53
N GLN A 229 7.56 0.13 -21.16
CA GLN A 229 8.54 -0.08 -22.23
C GLN A 229 9.87 -0.57 -21.63
N LYS A 230 10.60 -1.39 -22.38
CA LYS A 230 11.94 -1.84 -21.98
C LYS A 230 12.92 -0.68 -22.11
N SER A 231 13.71 -0.40 -21.07
CA SER A 231 14.87 0.48 -21.22
C SER A 231 15.92 -0.18 -22.14
N GLU A 232 16.54 0.61 -23.01
CA GLU A 232 17.62 0.18 -23.89
C GLU A 232 18.96 -0.02 -23.14
N GLY A 233 19.07 0.47 -21.90
CA GLY A 233 20.25 0.28 -21.05
C GLY A 233 20.23 1.17 -19.80
N PRO A 234 21.29 1.15 -18.97
CA PRO A 234 21.43 2.04 -17.81
C PRO A 234 21.69 3.51 -18.18
N GLY A 235 21.73 3.86 -19.48
CA GLY A 235 22.09 5.18 -20.00
C GLY A 235 23.54 5.25 -20.51
N PRO A 236 23.87 6.18 -21.43
CA PRO A 236 25.21 6.27 -22.00
C PRO A 236 26.29 6.53 -20.95
N GLY A 237 27.26 5.62 -20.84
CA GLY A 237 28.38 5.73 -19.91
C GLY A 237 28.07 5.37 -18.45
N MET A 238 26.85 4.95 -18.13
CA MET A 238 26.48 4.49 -16.79
C MET A 238 26.73 2.98 -16.63
N ALA A 239 27.12 2.56 -15.41
CA ALA A 239 27.17 1.15 -15.05
C ALA A 239 25.75 0.61 -14.76
N PRO A 240 25.48 -0.69 -14.94
CA PRO A 240 24.22 -1.29 -14.51
C PRO A 240 23.96 -1.07 -13.01
N PRO A 241 22.71 -0.88 -12.57
CA PRO A 241 22.36 -0.59 -11.18
C PRO A 241 22.57 -1.77 -10.22
N PHE A 242 22.83 -2.97 -10.74
CA PHE A 242 23.00 -4.20 -9.96
C PHE A 242 24.30 -4.91 -10.34
N SER A 243 25.08 -5.30 -9.33
CA SER A 243 26.36 -6.01 -9.52
C SER A 243 26.22 -7.41 -10.12
N ASP A 244 25.03 -8.00 -10.04
CA ASP A 244 24.66 -9.29 -10.63
C ASP A 244 23.76 -9.15 -11.88
N PHE A 245 23.70 -7.97 -12.50
CA PHE A 245 22.87 -7.68 -13.68
C PHE A 245 23.04 -8.70 -14.82
N GLU A 246 24.25 -9.25 -14.99
CA GLU A 246 24.50 -10.27 -16.02
C GLU A 246 23.78 -11.61 -15.78
N LYS A 247 23.35 -11.90 -14.54
CA LYS A 247 22.52 -13.07 -14.23
C LYS A 247 21.06 -12.90 -14.65
N ILE A 248 20.62 -11.67 -14.89
CA ILE A 248 19.25 -11.39 -15.32
C ILE A 248 19.10 -11.83 -16.78
N PRO A 249 18.08 -12.64 -17.13
CA PRO A 249 17.82 -13.03 -18.52
C PRO A 249 17.71 -11.82 -19.45
N ALA A 250 18.42 -11.89 -20.58
CA ALA A 250 18.66 -10.74 -21.45
C ALA A 250 17.39 -10.10 -22.01
N ASP A 251 16.33 -10.89 -22.21
CA ASP A 251 15.03 -10.44 -22.69
C ASP A 251 14.27 -9.58 -21.66
N GLY A 252 14.50 -9.80 -20.36
CA GLY A 252 13.87 -9.07 -19.28
C GLY A 252 14.71 -7.96 -18.63
N ARG A 253 16.02 -7.88 -18.90
CA ARG A 253 16.92 -6.83 -18.39
C ARG A 253 16.35 -5.41 -18.54
N GLY A 254 15.80 -5.10 -19.72
CA GLY A 254 15.20 -3.79 -19.99
C GLY A 254 13.97 -3.47 -19.13
N TYR A 255 13.19 -4.47 -18.71
CA TYR A 255 12.07 -4.27 -17.77
C TYR A 255 12.55 -4.01 -16.35
N ILE A 256 13.60 -4.74 -15.92
CA ILE A 256 14.20 -4.54 -14.59
C ILE A 256 14.79 -3.12 -14.48
N LEU A 257 15.47 -2.65 -15.54
CA LEU A 257 15.94 -1.26 -15.62
C LEU A 257 14.78 -0.26 -15.55
N SER A 258 13.70 -0.44 -16.31
CA SER A 258 12.54 0.47 -16.26
C SER A 258 11.90 0.53 -14.86
N LEU A 259 11.74 -0.61 -14.18
CA LEU A 259 11.23 -0.65 -12.81
C LEU A 259 12.17 0.04 -11.80
N GLN A 260 13.49 -0.11 -11.95
CA GLN A 260 14.47 0.53 -11.08
C GLN A 260 14.56 2.05 -11.36
N ASN A 261 14.49 2.47 -12.62
CA ASN A 261 14.40 3.88 -13.02
C ASN A 261 13.11 4.56 -12.54
N LEU A 262 12.03 3.81 -12.34
CA LEU A 262 10.79 4.30 -11.69
C LEU A 262 10.85 4.24 -10.14
N GLY A 263 11.91 3.66 -9.57
CA GLY A 263 12.02 3.43 -8.12
C GLY A 263 10.99 2.43 -7.57
N LEU A 264 10.48 1.52 -8.41
CA LEU A 264 9.48 0.50 -8.04
C LEU A 264 10.12 -0.74 -7.41
N ILE A 265 11.33 -1.05 -7.84
CA ILE A 265 12.17 -2.12 -7.28
C ILE A 265 13.49 -1.56 -6.79
N SER A 266 14.01 -2.18 -5.73
CA SER A 266 15.36 -2.00 -5.23
C SER A 266 16.13 -3.32 -5.33
N GLY A 267 17.46 -3.23 -5.17
CA GLY A 267 18.30 -4.38 -4.89
C GLY A 267 18.55 -4.52 -3.39
N ASP A 268 19.04 -5.69 -2.97
CA ASP A 268 19.67 -5.85 -1.65
C ASP A 268 21.19 -5.87 -1.82
N ASN A 269 21.91 -5.11 -0.99
CA ASN A 269 23.38 -5.01 -1.02
C ASN A 269 23.98 -4.83 -2.43
N GLY A 270 23.32 -4.03 -3.28
CA GLY A 270 23.74 -3.79 -4.67
C GLY A 270 23.52 -4.95 -5.64
N LYS A 271 22.64 -5.91 -5.33
CA LYS A 271 22.24 -7.04 -6.19
C LYS A 271 20.74 -7.08 -6.42
N PHE A 272 20.32 -7.54 -7.59
CA PHE A 272 18.92 -7.79 -7.89
C PHE A 272 18.44 -9.16 -7.38
N GLU A 273 19.32 -10.17 -7.38
CA GLU A 273 19.01 -11.56 -7.01
C GLU A 273 17.89 -12.22 -7.86
N PRO A 274 18.06 -12.35 -9.19
CA PRO A 274 16.98 -12.77 -10.10
C PRO A 274 16.35 -14.13 -9.75
N ASP A 275 17.18 -15.10 -9.33
CA ASP A 275 16.75 -16.47 -9.02
C ASP A 275 16.17 -16.65 -7.61
N ARG A 276 16.25 -15.63 -6.74
CA ARG A 276 15.76 -15.76 -5.36
C ARG A 276 14.23 -15.87 -5.36
N LEU A 277 13.72 -16.88 -4.65
CA LEU A 277 12.28 -17.07 -4.47
C LEU A 277 11.69 -15.93 -3.61
N VAL A 278 10.48 -15.51 -3.96
CA VAL A 278 9.81 -14.35 -3.36
C VAL A 278 8.82 -14.78 -2.29
N THR A 279 8.85 -14.11 -1.14
CA THR A 279 7.85 -14.30 -0.08
C THR A 279 6.58 -13.48 -0.34
N ARG A 280 5.44 -13.91 0.20
CA ARG A 280 4.16 -13.19 0.12
C ARG A 280 4.26 -11.76 0.68
N ALA A 281 5.07 -11.56 1.73
CA ALA A 281 5.39 -10.24 2.27
C ALA A 281 6.13 -9.32 1.27
N GLU A 282 7.14 -9.85 0.58
CA GLU A 282 7.89 -9.09 -0.43
C GLU A 282 7.04 -8.77 -1.66
N ALA A 283 6.16 -9.69 -2.07
CA ALA A 283 5.21 -9.43 -3.15
C ALA A 283 4.21 -8.31 -2.78
N ALA A 284 3.65 -8.33 -1.56
CA ALA A 284 2.80 -7.25 -1.06
C ALA A 284 3.56 -5.91 -1.03
N ALA A 285 4.81 -5.88 -0.54
CA ALA A 285 5.64 -4.68 -0.55
C ALA A 285 5.94 -4.17 -1.96
N MET A 286 6.21 -5.05 -2.93
CA MET A 286 6.48 -4.66 -4.32
C MET A 286 5.26 -4.01 -4.98
N LEU A 287 4.05 -4.52 -4.74
CA LEU A 287 2.81 -3.90 -5.26
C LEU A 287 2.51 -2.57 -4.56
N MET A 288 2.74 -2.47 -3.24
CA MET A 288 2.55 -1.22 -2.50
C MET A 288 3.55 -0.13 -2.93
N ASN A 289 4.78 -0.49 -3.34
CA ASN A 289 5.70 0.46 -3.96
C ASN A 289 5.13 1.08 -5.25
N VAL A 290 4.32 0.34 -6.03
CA VAL A 290 3.64 0.88 -7.22
C VAL A 290 2.54 1.87 -6.83
N ILE A 291 1.69 1.50 -5.87
CA ILE A 291 0.64 2.40 -5.35
C ILE A 291 1.24 3.71 -4.80
N GLN A 292 2.35 3.61 -4.06
CA GLN A 292 3.10 4.78 -3.56
C GLN A 292 3.71 5.60 -4.72
N ALA A 293 4.42 4.96 -5.65
CA ALA A 293 5.13 5.67 -6.73
C ALA A 293 4.20 6.39 -7.73
N LEU A 294 2.96 5.92 -7.86
CA LEU A 294 1.95 6.55 -8.70
C LEU A 294 1.15 7.65 -7.98
N ASP A 295 1.44 7.96 -6.71
CA ASP A 295 0.62 8.81 -5.82
C ASP A 295 -0.87 8.46 -5.91
N VAL A 296 -1.18 7.16 -6.02
CA VAL A 296 -2.56 6.67 -6.16
C VAL A 296 -3.24 6.54 -4.79
N MET A 297 -2.46 6.67 -3.71
CA MET A 297 -2.96 6.94 -2.37
C MET A 297 -3.79 8.24 -2.33
N PRO A 298 -4.88 8.33 -1.55
CA PRO A 298 -5.62 9.57 -1.38
C PRO A 298 -4.70 10.72 -0.90
N PRO A 299 -4.80 11.93 -1.48
CA PRO A 299 -4.24 13.11 -0.85
C PRO A 299 -4.94 13.33 0.48
N GLU A 300 -4.20 13.83 1.47
CA GLU A 300 -4.63 13.90 2.88
C GLU A 300 -4.86 12.53 3.52
N TRP A 301 -3.74 11.80 3.67
CA TRP A 301 -3.57 11.07 4.92
C TRP A 301 -3.62 12.11 6.04
N VAL A 302 -4.67 12.07 6.87
CA VAL A 302 -4.54 12.59 8.22
C VAL A 302 -3.58 11.65 8.94
N VAL A 303 -2.28 11.94 8.82
CA VAL A 303 -1.35 11.71 9.92
C VAL A 303 -1.98 12.47 11.08
N ALA A 304 -2.63 11.74 11.97
CA ALA A 304 -3.31 12.33 13.10
C ALA A 304 -2.21 12.82 14.05
N ASP A 305 -1.85 14.11 13.96
CA ASP A 305 -0.76 14.82 14.66
C ASP A 305 -0.47 14.25 16.06
N ALA A 306 0.38 13.24 16.13
CA ALA A 306 0.64 12.40 17.30
C ALA A 306 -0.60 12.20 18.23
N MET A 307 -1.77 11.90 17.64
CA MET A 307 -3.03 11.91 18.39
C MET A 307 -3.17 10.65 19.24
N THR A 308 -3.21 10.84 20.55
CA THR A 308 -3.52 9.80 21.56
C THR A 308 -5.03 9.62 21.79
N SER A 309 -5.86 10.38 21.06
CA SER A 309 -7.31 10.32 21.13
C SER A 309 -7.97 10.51 19.75
N LEU A 310 -9.05 9.76 19.52
CA LEU A 310 -9.88 9.80 18.32
C LEU A 310 -11.16 10.58 18.64
N THR A 311 -11.38 11.71 17.97
CA THR A 311 -12.65 12.44 18.04
C THR A 311 -13.47 12.21 16.76
N LEU A 312 -14.75 11.84 16.92
CA LEU A 312 -15.70 11.64 15.82
C LEU A 312 -16.99 12.39 16.10
N THR A 313 -17.47 13.14 15.11
CA THR A 313 -18.71 13.92 15.19
C THR A 313 -19.72 13.42 14.15
N LEU A 314 -20.93 13.09 14.60
CA LEU A 314 -22.05 12.64 13.76
C LEU A 314 -23.27 13.53 14.00
N ASP A 315 -24.05 13.80 12.96
CA ASP A 315 -25.33 14.51 13.12
C ASP A 315 -26.34 13.60 13.85
N GLU A 316 -27.06 14.16 14.83
CA GLU A 316 -28.03 13.45 15.66
C GLU A 316 -29.28 14.33 15.88
N ASN A 317 -30.48 13.74 15.90
CA ASN A 317 -31.68 14.46 16.32
C ASN A 317 -32.44 13.69 17.40
N PRO A 318 -32.09 13.88 18.69
CA PRO A 318 -32.70 13.17 19.81
C PRO A 318 -34.22 13.37 19.90
N THR A 319 -34.75 14.47 19.36
CA THR A 319 -36.20 14.76 19.39
C THR A 319 -37.03 13.83 18.50
N THR A 320 -36.38 13.10 17.58
CA THR A 320 -37.00 12.03 16.76
C THR A 320 -37.08 10.67 17.49
N GLY A 321 -36.46 10.59 18.68
CA GLY A 321 -36.27 9.37 19.46
C GLY A 321 -35.07 8.52 19.04
N TYR A 322 -34.40 8.87 17.94
CA TYR A 322 -33.18 8.20 17.49
C TYR A 322 -31.93 8.80 18.14
N SER A 323 -30.96 7.94 18.45
CA SER A 323 -29.63 8.31 18.94
C SER A 323 -28.59 7.35 18.38
N TRP A 324 -27.33 7.77 18.32
CA TRP A 324 -26.24 6.87 17.99
C TRP A 324 -25.83 6.04 19.22
N ALA A 325 -25.61 4.74 19.03
CA ALA A 325 -24.85 3.92 19.96
C ALA A 325 -23.65 3.30 19.24
N TYR A 326 -22.54 3.07 19.96
CA TYR A 326 -21.31 2.53 19.38
C TYR A 326 -20.93 1.17 19.96
N THR A 327 -20.13 0.40 19.21
CA THR A 327 -19.48 -0.84 19.66
C THR A 327 -18.04 -0.88 19.15
N LEU A 328 -17.09 -1.28 20.01
CA LEU A 328 -15.68 -1.48 19.69
C LEU A 328 -15.38 -2.97 19.56
N ALA A 329 -14.65 -3.38 18.53
CA ALA A 329 -14.25 -4.78 18.33
C ALA A 329 -12.86 -4.91 17.68
N PRO A 330 -11.88 -5.58 18.32
CA PRO A 330 -11.92 -6.08 19.70
C PRO A 330 -11.97 -4.93 20.72
N GLU A 331 -12.46 -5.23 21.91
CA GLU A 331 -12.42 -4.30 23.05
C GLU A 331 -10.99 -4.10 23.58
N GLY A 332 -10.77 -3.03 24.34
CA GLY A 332 -9.51 -2.80 25.06
C GLY A 332 -8.41 -2.07 24.29
N ILE A 333 -8.57 -1.81 22.98
CA ILE A 333 -7.63 -1.00 22.17
C ILE A 333 -7.94 0.50 22.31
N LEU A 334 -9.22 0.85 22.20
CA LEU A 334 -9.76 2.17 22.52
C LEU A 334 -10.73 2.05 23.70
N ALA A 335 -10.95 3.14 24.40
CA ALA A 335 -12.10 3.34 25.27
C ALA A 335 -12.72 4.72 25.03
N LEU A 336 -14.04 4.85 25.21
CA LEU A 336 -14.65 6.17 25.28
C LEU A 336 -14.05 6.94 26.46
N ASP A 337 -13.66 8.18 26.21
CA ASP A 337 -13.22 9.10 27.25
C ASP A 337 -14.39 10.01 27.68
N HIS A 338 -15.04 10.64 26.70
CA HIS A 338 -16.25 11.44 26.91
C HIS A 338 -17.03 11.61 25.59
N ASP A 339 -18.31 11.96 25.69
CA ASP A 339 -19.15 12.39 24.58
C ASP A 339 -20.01 13.61 24.92
N ALA A 340 -20.44 14.34 23.89
CA ALA A 340 -21.22 15.56 24.03
C ALA A 340 -22.11 15.82 22.81
N PHE A 341 -23.40 16.06 23.05
CA PHE A 341 -24.34 16.54 22.04
C PHE A 341 -24.52 18.07 22.11
N VAL A 342 -24.44 18.73 20.96
CA VAL A 342 -24.67 20.18 20.78
C VAL A 342 -25.80 20.38 19.79
N SER A 343 -26.89 21.02 20.22
CA SER A 343 -28.01 21.37 19.34
C SER A 343 -27.64 22.45 18.33
N GLY A 344 -28.17 22.36 17.11
CA GLY A 344 -27.94 23.35 16.06
C GLY A 344 -28.54 24.71 16.42
N GLN A 345 -27.70 25.74 16.44
CA GLN A 345 -28.08 27.14 16.66
C GLN A 345 -28.87 27.68 15.44
N THR A 346 -30.19 27.46 15.44
CA THR A 346 -31.09 28.16 14.51
C THR A 346 -31.43 29.54 15.08
N SER A 347 -31.39 30.58 14.22
CA SER A 347 -31.69 31.97 14.60
C SER A 347 -33.18 32.21 14.93
N ALA A 348 -34.03 31.22 14.70
CA ALA A 348 -35.39 31.13 15.21
C ALA A 348 -35.46 29.95 16.20
N ASN A 349 -36.28 30.09 17.24
CA ASN A 349 -36.41 29.14 18.34
C ASN A 349 -37.19 27.87 17.90
N VAL A 350 -36.62 27.07 17.01
CA VAL A 350 -37.27 25.90 16.39
C VAL A 350 -37.18 24.69 17.31
N VAL A 351 -38.29 24.36 17.97
CA VAL A 351 -38.44 23.11 18.72
C VAL A 351 -38.32 21.93 17.76
N GLY A 352 -37.44 20.97 18.08
CA GLY A 352 -37.19 19.78 17.24
C GLY A 352 -35.96 19.86 16.32
N ALA A 353 -35.18 20.93 16.38
CA ALA A 353 -33.91 21.03 15.65
C ALA A 353 -32.92 19.93 16.08
N GLY A 354 -32.28 19.29 15.10
CA GLY A 354 -31.17 18.38 15.33
C GLY A 354 -29.90 19.11 15.75
N GLY A 355 -28.82 18.36 15.91
CA GLY A 355 -27.52 18.86 16.30
C GLY A 355 -26.42 17.88 15.94
N GLN A 356 -25.28 18.01 16.60
CA GLN A 356 -24.12 17.15 16.41
C GLN A 356 -23.72 16.50 17.72
N HIS A 357 -23.49 15.19 17.68
CA HIS A 357 -22.96 14.42 18.78
C HIS A 357 -21.49 14.10 18.48
N THR A 358 -20.60 14.45 19.40
CA THR A 358 -19.16 14.22 19.31
C THR A 358 -18.72 13.24 20.39
N TRP A 359 -18.03 12.16 20.00
CA TRP A 359 -17.38 11.21 20.90
C TRP A 359 -15.87 11.37 20.81
N THR A 360 -15.20 11.37 21.97
CA THR A 360 -13.75 11.31 22.07
C THR A 360 -13.36 9.97 22.71
N PHE A 361 -12.59 9.17 21.99
CA PHE A 361 -12.01 7.91 22.45
C PHE A 361 -10.54 8.10 22.77
N LYS A 362 -10.05 7.54 23.88
CA LYS A 362 -8.63 7.46 24.20
C LYS A 362 -8.03 6.15 23.72
N VAL A 363 -6.77 6.20 23.30
CA VAL A 363 -5.95 5.00 23.08
C VAL A 363 -5.60 4.34 24.41
N LEU A 364 -5.69 3.00 24.45
CA LEU A 364 -5.28 2.17 25.58
C LEU A 364 -4.05 1.31 25.27
N THR A 365 -3.98 0.75 24.05
CA THR A 365 -2.86 -0.07 23.58
C THR A 365 -2.82 -0.04 22.05
N MET A 366 -1.66 -0.41 21.48
CA MET A 366 -1.51 -0.70 20.05
C MET A 366 -2.52 -1.74 19.55
N GLY A 367 -2.84 -1.67 18.25
CA GLY A 367 -3.66 -2.65 17.56
C GLY A 367 -4.76 -2.05 16.69
N CYS A 368 -5.53 -2.93 16.06
CA CYS A 368 -6.55 -2.58 15.08
C CYS A 368 -7.95 -2.79 15.67
N VAL A 369 -8.78 -1.74 15.71
CA VAL A 369 -10.15 -1.81 16.22
C VAL A 369 -11.17 -1.36 15.17
N ARG A 370 -12.30 -2.07 15.13
CA ARG A 370 -13.51 -1.69 14.41
C ARG A 370 -14.44 -0.94 15.37
N LEU A 371 -14.63 0.35 15.13
CA LEU A 371 -15.59 1.20 15.84
C LEU A 371 -16.86 1.32 15.00
N THR A 372 -17.95 0.71 15.43
CA THR A 372 -19.25 0.70 14.71
C THR A 372 -20.27 1.56 15.45
N PHE A 373 -20.78 2.60 14.81
CA PHE A 373 -21.92 3.38 15.24
C PHE A 373 -23.20 2.91 14.55
N ARG A 374 -24.31 2.81 15.29
CA ARG A 374 -25.65 2.49 14.79
C ARG A 374 -26.63 3.56 15.25
N TYR A 375 -27.42 4.10 14.33
CA TYR A 375 -28.45 5.11 14.60
C TYR A 375 -29.82 4.44 14.69
N TYR A 376 -30.33 4.28 15.90
CA TYR A 376 -31.61 3.61 16.17
C TYR A 376 -32.28 4.24 17.38
N ARG A 377 -33.52 3.85 17.64
CA ARG A 377 -34.20 4.19 18.88
C ARG A 377 -33.75 3.22 19.97
N PRO A 378 -33.29 3.68 21.16
CA PRO A 378 -32.73 2.79 22.19
C PRO A 378 -33.62 1.64 22.68
N TRP A 379 -34.93 1.70 22.42
CA TRP A 379 -35.92 0.66 22.75
C TRP A 379 -36.24 -0.29 21.57
N GLU A 380 -35.64 -0.08 20.40
CA GLU A 380 -35.68 -0.97 19.25
C GLU A 380 -34.37 -1.81 19.18
N ALA A 381 -34.38 -2.89 18.43
CA ALA A 381 -33.21 -3.78 18.34
C ALA A 381 -32.10 -3.13 17.49
N PRO A 382 -30.79 -3.25 17.81
CA PRO A 382 -29.72 -2.60 17.04
C PRO A 382 -29.68 -2.94 15.55
N GLU A 383 -30.27 -4.07 15.16
CA GLU A 383 -30.43 -4.52 13.78
C GLU A 383 -31.45 -3.67 12.97
N THR A 384 -32.31 -2.89 13.63
CA THR A 384 -33.26 -1.97 12.98
C THR A 384 -32.68 -0.58 12.73
N ALA A 385 -31.36 -0.41 12.87
CA ALA A 385 -30.70 0.88 12.72
C ALA A 385 -30.93 1.52 11.35
N ALA A 386 -31.44 2.75 11.36
CA ALA A 386 -31.72 3.56 10.19
C ALA A 386 -30.43 4.01 9.48
N GLU A 387 -29.33 4.14 10.23
CA GLU A 387 -27.99 4.36 9.68
C GLU A 387 -26.97 3.52 10.45
N THR A 388 -25.90 3.07 9.80
CA THR A 388 -24.76 2.42 10.43
C THR A 388 -23.49 2.98 9.82
N ARG A 389 -22.59 3.50 10.66
CA ARG A 389 -21.25 3.95 10.28
C ARG A 389 -20.22 3.04 10.92
N VAL A 390 -19.20 2.63 10.19
CA VAL A 390 -18.12 1.80 10.74
C VAL A 390 -16.80 2.45 10.43
N TYR A 391 -15.89 2.46 11.40
CA TYR A 391 -14.53 2.97 11.27
C TYR A 391 -13.54 1.83 11.57
N ALA A 392 -12.52 1.69 10.73
CA ALA A 392 -11.30 0.97 11.05
C ALA A 392 -10.31 1.97 11.64
N VAL A 393 -9.78 1.65 12.82
CA VAL A 393 -8.79 2.47 13.51
C VAL A 393 -7.57 1.60 13.78
N ASN A 394 -6.39 2.09 13.45
CA ASN A 394 -5.11 1.45 13.73
C ASN A 394 -4.30 2.32 14.69
N VAL A 395 -3.84 1.71 15.77
CA VAL A 395 -2.97 2.32 16.78
C VAL A 395 -1.59 1.69 16.67
N GLY A 396 -0.56 2.53 16.55
CA GLY A 396 0.84 2.13 16.45
C GLY A 396 1.44 1.65 17.77
N GLU A 397 2.66 1.12 17.69
CA GLU A 397 3.41 0.63 18.88
C GLU A 397 3.80 1.76 19.85
N ASP A 398 3.85 2.99 19.35
CA ASP A 398 4.04 4.23 20.09
C ASP A 398 2.77 4.73 20.82
N GLY A 399 1.63 4.07 20.61
CA GLY A 399 0.33 4.48 21.17
C GLY A 399 -0.33 5.63 20.42
N LEU A 400 0.13 5.97 19.22
CA LEU A 400 -0.44 7.02 18.38
C LEU A 400 -1.44 6.43 17.37
N LEU A 401 -2.39 7.25 16.92
CA LEU A 401 -3.33 6.87 15.86
C LEU A 401 -2.64 6.91 14.49
N GLU A 402 -2.19 5.76 14.01
CA GLU A 402 -1.58 5.60 12.67
C GLU A 402 -2.59 5.80 11.53
N SER A 403 -3.84 5.39 11.72
CA SER A 403 -4.91 5.72 10.77
C SER A 403 -6.30 5.56 11.38
N VAL A 404 -7.23 6.38 10.90
CA VAL A 404 -8.66 6.35 11.20
C VAL A 404 -9.40 6.43 9.87
N ARG A 405 -10.18 5.42 9.53
CA ARG A 405 -10.88 5.38 8.23
C ARG A 405 -12.31 4.88 8.37
N ARG A 406 -13.27 5.61 7.77
CA ARG A 406 -14.63 5.11 7.59
C ARG A 406 -14.65 3.97 6.57
N ILE A 407 -15.23 2.84 6.96
CA ILE A 407 -15.36 1.59 6.17
C ILE A 407 -16.82 1.18 5.91
N LYS A 408 -17.80 1.87 6.53
CA LYS A 408 -19.23 1.84 6.22
C LYS A 408 -19.87 3.17 6.59
#